data_AF-W1Y2D0-F1
#
_entry.id   AF-W1Y2D0-F1
#
_cell.length_a   1.000
_cell.length_b   1.000
_cell.length_c   1.000
_cell.angle_alpha   90.00
_cell.angle_beta   90.00
_cell.angle_gamma   90.00
#
_symmetry.space_group_name_H-M   'P 1'
#
loop_
_entity.id
_entity.type
_entity.pdbx_description
1 polymer ?
#
loop_
_entity_poly.entity_id
_entity_poly.type
_entity_poly.pdbx_seq_one_letter_code
_entity_poly.pdbx_strand_id
1 'polypeptide(L)' 'RTPFRGAKGSTWEGGVRVPTFVYWKGMIQPRKSDGIVDLADLFPTALDLAGHPGAKVANLVPKTTFIDGVDQTSFFLG' A
#
# COMPACT_ATOMS: atom_id res chain seq x y z
N ARG A 1 -6.51 -21.04 14.03
CA ARG A 1 -5.62 -20.02 14.63
C ARG A 1 -4.67 -19.55 13.53
N THR A 2 -4.43 -18.26 13.35
CA THR A 2 -3.50 -17.77 12.31
C THR A 2 -2.06 -18.22 12.66
N PRO A 3 -1.13 -18.32 11.68
CA PRO A 3 0.26 -18.66 11.97
C PRO A 3 1.06 -17.49 12.60
N PHE A 4 0.47 -16.29 12.68
CA PHE A 4 1.16 -15.09 13.13
C PHE A 4 1.04 -14.87 14.64
N ARG A 5 2.14 -14.46 15.29
CA ARG A 5 2.19 -14.17 16.73
C ARG A 5 1.43 -12.88 17.05
N GLY A 6 0.68 -12.86 18.16
CA GLY A 6 0.00 -11.66 18.66
C GLY A 6 -1.39 -11.46 18.05
N ALA A 7 -1.98 -10.30 18.36
CA ALA A 7 -3.33 -9.90 17.93
C ALA A 7 -3.44 -8.35 17.98
N LYS A 8 -4.64 -7.81 17.70
CA LYS A 8 -4.93 -6.38 17.80
C LYS A 8 -4.38 -5.79 19.12
N GLY A 9 -3.70 -4.65 19.01
CA GLY A 9 -3.04 -3.98 20.14
C GLY A 9 -1.60 -4.44 20.39
N SER A 10 -1.09 -5.40 19.62
CA SER A 10 0.33 -5.77 19.63
C SER A 10 1.03 -5.36 18.34
N THR A 11 2.34 -5.18 18.41
CA THR A 11 3.22 -4.91 17.25
C THR A 11 3.78 -6.19 16.61
N TRP A 12 3.38 -7.36 17.10
CA TRP A 12 3.72 -8.63 16.45
C TRP A 12 2.91 -8.82 15.17
N GLU A 13 3.38 -9.68 14.25
CA GLU A 13 2.75 -9.92 12.95
C GLU A 13 1.22 -10.12 12.99
N GLY A 14 0.69 -10.83 13.99
CA GLY A 14 -0.75 -11.05 14.12
C GLY A 14 -1.55 -9.80 14.53
N GLY A 15 -0.88 -8.74 14.96
CA GLY A 15 -1.46 -7.43 15.25
C GLY A 15 -1.35 -6.41 14.12
N VAL A 16 -0.34 -6.53 13.25
CA VAL A 16 -0.04 -5.53 12.20
C VAL A 16 -0.15 -6.06 10.77
N ARG A 17 0.09 -7.35 10.52
CA ARG A 17 -0.06 -7.96 9.19
C ARG A 17 -1.52 -8.28 8.91
N VAL A 18 -2.00 -7.81 7.77
CA VAL A 18 -3.40 -7.96 7.34
C VAL A 18 -3.48 -8.63 5.97
N PRO A 19 -4.59 -9.32 5.64
CA PRO A 19 -4.83 -9.76 4.27
C PRO A 19 -5.06 -8.57 3.34
N THR A 20 -4.41 -8.59 2.17
CA THR A 20 -4.53 -7.54 1.15
C THR A 20 -4.81 -8.17 -0.21
N PHE A 21 -5.80 -7.63 -0.93
CA PHE A 21 -6.14 -8.03 -2.29
C PHE A 21 -6.29 -6.77 -3.14
N VAL A 22 -5.72 -6.77 -4.35
CA VAL A 22 -5.87 -5.69 -5.33
C VAL A 22 -6.47 -6.30 -6.60
N TYR A 23 -7.50 -5.64 -7.14
CA TYR A 23 -8.25 -6.13 -8.30
C TYR A 23 -8.49 -5.01 -9.29
N TRP A 24 -8.12 -5.25 -10.55
CA TRP A 24 -8.49 -4.39 -11.67
C TRP A 24 -8.59 -5.23 -12.94
N LYS A 25 -9.83 -5.45 -13.40
CA LYS A 25 -10.12 -6.22 -14.60
C LYS A 25 -9.40 -5.66 -15.83
N GLY A 26 -8.68 -6.50 -16.55
CA GLY A 26 -7.97 -6.13 -17.78
C GLY A 26 -6.67 -5.35 -17.57
N MET A 27 -6.34 -4.99 -16.33
CA MET A 27 -5.11 -4.28 -15.98
C MET A 27 -4.19 -5.16 -15.14
N ILE A 28 -4.69 -5.72 -14.04
CA ILE A 28 -3.89 -6.56 -13.14
C ILE A 28 -4.06 -8.03 -13.51
N GLN A 29 -2.95 -8.69 -13.85
CA GLN A 29 -2.93 -10.14 -14.06
C GLN A 29 -3.01 -10.88 -12.71
N PRO A 30 -3.82 -11.96 -12.58
CA PRO A 30 -3.91 -12.74 -11.35
C PRO A 30 -2.56 -13.27 -10.91
N ARG A 31 -2.14 -12.95 -9.68
CA ARG A 31 -0.89 -13.42 -9.09
C ARG A 31 -0.95 -13.46 -7.57
N LYS A 32 0.07 -14.08 -6.97
CA LYS A 32 0.41 -13.95 -5.55
C LYS A 32 1.76 -13.26 -5.45
N SER A 33 1.95 -12.43 -4.44
CA SER A 33 3.23 -11.75 -4.19
C SER A 33 3.46 -11.66 -2.69
N ASP A 34 4.71 -11.85 -2.29
CA ASP A 34 5.20 -11.61 -0.93
C ASP A 34 5.85 -10.21 -0.80
N GLY A 35 5.57 -9.31 -1.75
CA GLY A 35 6.03 -7.92 -1.71
C GLY A 35 5.49 -7.17 -0.49
N ILE A 36 6.28 -6.20 -0.02
CA ILE A 36 5.94 -5.39 1.15
C ILE A 36 5.06 -4.22 0.71
N VAL A 37 3.91 -4.09 1.36
CA VAL A 37 2.96 -2.99 1.19
C VAL A 37 2.51 -2.54 2.56
N ASP A 38 2.53 -1.24 2.79
CA ASP A 38 1.93 -0.63 3.97
C ASP A 38 0.56 -0.02 3.64
N LEU A 39 -0.31 0.15 4.64
CA LEU A 39 -1.59 0.83 4.44
C LEU A 39 -1.40 2.28 3.94
N ALA A 40 -0.33 2.95 4.40
CA ALA A 40 -0.01 4.32 4.00
C ALA A 40 0.30 4.46 2.49
N ASP A 41 0.76 3.39 1.84
CA ASP A 41 1.08 3.37 0.41
C ASP A 41 -0.16 3.61 -0.47
N LEU A 42 -1.35 3.31 0.04
CA LEU A 42 -2.59 3.50 -0.71
C LEU A 42 -2.81 4.96 -1.12
N PHE A 43 -2.35 5.93 -0.33
CA PHE A 43 -2.51 7.35 -0.63
C PHE A 43 -1.72 7.81 -1.87
N PRO A 44 -0.37 7.71 -1.91
CA PRO A 44 0.39 8.05 -3.11
C PRO A 44 0.02 7.19 -4.31
N THR A 45 -0.25 5.90 -4.12
CA THR A 45 -0.66 4.99 -5.21
C THR A 45 -1.98 5.43 -5.84
N ALA A 46 -2.99 5.74 -5.03
CA ALA A 46 -4.29 6.18 -5.57
C ALA A 46 -4.19 7.50 -6.34
N LEU A 47 -3.29 8.40 -5.94
CA LEU A 47 -3.04 9.65 -6.65
C LEU A 47 -2.33 9.44 -7.99
N ASP A 48 -1.36 8.52 -8.06
CA ASP A 48 -0.72 8.14 -9.32
C ASP A 48 -1.73 7.59 -10.31
N LEU A 49 -2.59 6.68 -9.86
CA LEU A 49 -3.69 6.13 -10.65
C LEU A 49 -4.72 7.20 -11.08
N ALA A 50 -4.82 8.31 -10.35
CA ALA A 50 -5.66 9.46 -10.69
C ALA A 50 -4.95 10.50 -11.58
N GLY A 51 -3.75 10.21 -12.08
CA GLY A 51 -2.99 11.06 -13.00
C GLY A 51 -2.13 12.14 -12.31
N HIS A 52 -1.90 12.04 -11.00
CA HIS A 52 -1.00 12.93 -10.27
C HIS A 52 0.25 12.15 -9.83
N PRO A 53 1.48 12.65 -10.03
CA PRO A 53 2.67 11.83 -9.77
C PRO A 53 2.74 11.36 -8.30
N GLY A 54 2.48 10.07 -8.04
CA GLY A 54 2.38 9.52 -6.68
C GLY A 54 3.69 9.63 -5.92
N ALA A 55 4.80 9.38 -6.61
CA ALA A 55 6.16 9.59 -6.09
C ALA A 55 6.46 11.06 -5.69
N LYS A 56 5.64 12.02 -6.11
CA LYS A 56 5.76 13.45 -5.76
C LYS A 56 4.54 13.96 -4.98
N VAL A 57 3.79 13.07 -4.34
CA VAL A 57 2.59 13.42 -3.56
C VAL A 57 2.84 14.50 -2.50
N ALA A 58 4.06 14.56 -1.95
CA ALA A 58 4.46 15.58 -0.98
C ALA A 58 4.31 17.03 -1.53
N ASN A 59 4.31 17.22 -2.85
CA ASN A 59 4.09 18.52 -3.48
C ASN A 59 2.61 18.93 -3.54
N LEU A 60 1.69 18.00 -3.30
CA LEU A 60 0.25 18.20 -3.37
C LEU A 60 -0.37 18.51 -2.00
N VAL A 61 0.43 18.41 -0.93
CA VAL A 61 0.04 18.66 0.46
C VAL A 61 0.84 19.84 1.01
N PRO A 62 0.41 20.45 2.13
CA PRO A 62 1.21 21.46 2.81
C PRO A 62 2.62 20.94 3.13
N LYS A 63 3.64 21.79 3.00
CA LYS A 63 5.05 21.40 3.26
C LYS A 63 5.33 20.93 4.69
N THR A 64 4.39 21.17 5.60
CA THR A 64 4.42 20.68 7.00
C THR A 64 3.97 19.23 7.14
N THR A 65 3.45 18.63 6.07
CA THR A 65 2.91 17.26 6.06
C THR A 65 3.96 16.32 5.48
N PHE A 66 4.49 15.44 6.33
CA PHE A 66 5.35 14.34 5.92
C PHE A 66 4.49 13.17 5.40
N ILE A 67 4.97 12.51 4.35
CA ILE A 67 4.30 11.36 3.75
C ILE A 67 5.20 10.15 3.90
N ASP A 68 4.70 9.12 4.58
CA ASP A 68 5.44 7.88 4.83
C ASP A 68 5.24 6.85 3.70
N GLY A 69 4.08 6.89 3.04
CA GLY A 69 3.72 5.93 1.99
C GLY A 69 4.55 6.11 0.72
N VAL A 70 4.73 5.00 0.01
CA VAL A 70 5.37 4.93 -1.31
C VAL A 70 4.32 4.59 -2.37
N ASP A 71 4.47 5.15 -3.56
CA ASP A 71 3.66 4.78 -4.71
C ASP A 71 3.98 3.35 -5.16
N GLN A 72 2.98 2.46 -5.04
CA GLN A 72 3.04 1.04 -5.38
C GLN A 72 2.45 0.74 -6.77
N THR A 73 2.17 1.76 -7.59
CA THR A 73 1.49 1.57 -8.88
C THR A 73 2.26 0.60 -9.79
N SER A 74 3.57 0.78 -9.93
CA SER A 74 4.42 -0.15 -10.69
C SER A 74 4.36 -1.57 -10.12
N PHE A 75 4.41 -1.72 -8.80
CA PHE A 75 4.31 -3.01 -8.15
C PHE A 75 2.94 -3.69 -8.38
N PHE A 76 1.84 -2.95 -8.32
CA PHE A 76 0.49 -3.49 -8.49
C PHE A 76 0.15 -3.83 -9.94
N LEU A 77 0.54 -2.98 -10.88
CA LEU A 77 0.22 -3.18 -12.29
C LEU A 77 1.12 -4.23 -12.97
N GLY A 78 2.30 -4.50 -12.42
CA GLY A 78 3.26 -5.48 -12.95
C GLY A 78 4.04 -4.92 -14.12
#